data_AF-A0A1M3NNH1-F1
#
_entry.id   AF-A0A1M3NNH1-F1
#
_cell.length_a   1.000
_cell.length_b   1.000
_cell.length_c   1.000
_cell.angle_alpha   90.00
_cell.angle_beta   90.00
_cell.angle_gamma   90.00
#
_symmetry.space_group_name_H-M   'P 1'
#
loop_
_entity.id
_entity.type
_entity.pdbx_description
1 polymer ?
#
loop_
_entity_poly.entity_id
_entity_poly.type
_entity_poly.pdbx_seq_one_letter_code
_entity_poly.pdbx_strand_id
1 'polypeptide(L)'
;METLDDRRTAVEGETKTVEHADIQTILDILPHRYPFLLVDRIVDMRGAESGVGIKNVTVNEPQFTGHFPGRPIFPGVLIVEGMAQTAGCLVSLGAFGPGSRPKSVLFSTVDKCKFRKPVVPGDTLRYEMTRIANKRNIWWYRGEAKVDGKLVAEAELSAMVIME
;
A
#
# COMPACT_ATOMS: atom_id res chain seq x y z
N MET A 1 14.35 50.04 24.05
CA MET A 1 13.61 49.07 24.87
C MET A 1 12.37 48.72 24.04
N GLU A 2 12.57 47.93 22.98
CA GLU A 2 12.31 46.46 22.95
C GLU A 2 10.81 46.17 23.17
N THR A 3 10.03 45.52 22.31
CA THR A 3 10.27 44.76 21.07
C THR A 3 8.93 44.51 20.36
N LEU A 4 8.90 44.76 19.04
CA LEU A 4 8.46 43.87 17.96
C LEU A 4 7.15 43.06 18.10
N ASP A 5 6.16 43.52 17.32
CA ASP A 5 5.32 42.68 16.47
C ASP A 5 6.21 41.83 15.54
N ASP A 6 6.07 40.50 15.55
CA ASP A 6 6.10 39.71 14.31
C ASP A 6 5.61 38.26 14.51
N ARG A 7 4.50 37.97 13.84
CA ARG A 7 4.20 36.75 13.07
C ARG A 7 4.43 35.38 13.72
N ARG A 8 3.29 34.71 13.94
CA ARG A 8 3.14 33.25 13.83
C ARG A 8 3.84 32.74 12.57
N THR A 9 4.87 31.92 12.73
CA THR A 9 5.32 30.99 11.69
C THR A 9 5.12 29.58 12.20
N ALA A 10 3.94 29.01 11.91
CA ALA A 10 3.84 27.58 11.75
C ALA A 10 4.70 27.24 10.52
N VAL A 11 5.74 26.44 10.73
CA VAL A 11 6.53 25.90 9.63
C VAL A 11 5.68 24.82 8.98
N GLU A 12 4.90 25.18 7.97
CA GLU A 12 4.32 24.23 7.02
C GLU A 12 5.49 23.60 6.26
N GLY A 13 5.87 22.40 6.71
CA GLY A 13 6.84 21.58 5.99
C GLY A 13 6.25 21.20 4.63
N GLU A 14 6.90 21.66 3.56
CA GLU A 14 6.64 21.21 2.19
C GLU A 14 6.54 19.68 2.16
N THR A 15 5.33 19.18 1.95
CA THR A 15 5.09 17.76 1.76
C THR A 15 5.67 17.43 0.38
N LYS A 16 6.92 16.95 0.34
CA LYS A 16 7.51 16.44 -0.90
C LYS A 16 6.68 15.24 -1.36
N THR A 17 5.78 15.50 -2.30
CA THR A 17 4.97 14.51 -2.99
C THR A 17 5.88 13.67 -3.86
N VAL A 18 6.18 12.44 -3.42
CA VAL A 18 6.49 11.39 -4.39
C VAL A 18 5.14 10.99 -4.97
N GLU A 19 4.79 11.52 -6.14
CA GLU A 19 3.46 11.33 -6.73
C GLU A 19 3.25 9.89 -7.26
N HIS A 20 4.34 9.20 -7.57
CA HIS A 20 4.35 7.90 -8.23
C HIS A 20 5.59 7.09 -7.85
N ALA A 21 5.44 5.77 -7.73
CA ALA A 21 6.56 4.82 -7.65
C ALA A 21 6.37 3.70 -8.66
N ASP A 22 7.39 3.46 -9.49
CA ASP A 22 7.39 2.36 -10.45
C ASP A 22 7.91 1.06 -9.84
N ILE A 23 7.97 0.00 -10.64
CA ILE A 23 8.40 -1.32 -10.17
C ILE A 23 9.85 -1.34 -9.67
N GLN A 24 10.76 -0.54 -10.25
CA GLN A 24 12.14 -0.48 -9.79
C GLN A 24 12.22 0.12 -8.38
N THR A 25 11.51 1.24 -8.19
CA THR A 25 11.38 1.88 -6.87
C THR A 25 10.78 0.92 -5.84
N ILE A 26 9.73 0.16 -6.22
CA ILE A 26 9.10 -0.82 -5.33
C ILE A 26 10.06 -1.96 -4.97
N LEU A 27 10.85 -2.46 -5.93
CA LEU A 27 11.84 -3.51 -5.70
C LEU A 27 12.95 -3.07 -4.73
N ASP A 28 13.33 -1.80 -4.75
CA ASP A 28 14.35 -1.25 -3.86
C ASP A 28 13.85 -1.13 -2.42
N ILE A 29 12.58 -0.75 -2.22
CA ILE A 29 12.03 -0.46 -0.89
C ILE A 29 11.32 -1.67 -0.25
N LEU A 30 10.80 -2.62 -1.03
CA LEU A 30 10.15 -3.82 -0.51
C LEU A 30 11.07 -5.04 -0.59
N PRO A 31 11.05 -5.93 0.42
CA PRO A 31 11.78 -7.19 0.37
C PRO A 31 11.09 -8.26 -0.50
N HIS A 32 9.81 -8.10 -0.82
CA HIS A 32 9.01 -9.05 -1.58
C HIS A 32 9.56 -9.26 -2.99
N ARG A 33 9.54 -10.51 -3.48
CA ARG A 33 9.97 -10.91 -4.82
C ARG A 33 8.98 -11.92 -5.38
N TYR A 34 9.13 -12.28 -6.67
CA TYR A 34 8.33 -13.33 -7.29
C TYR A 34 8.35 -14.62 -6.45
N PRO A 35 7.19 -15.29 -6.25
CA PRO A 35 5.86 -14.98 -6.78
C PRO A 35 4.97 -14.13 -5.85
N PHE A 36 5.55 -13.40 -4.90
CA PHE A 36 4.84 -12.75 -3.80
C PHE A 36 4.98 -11.23 -3.74
N LEU A 37 5.46 -10.57 -4.80
CA LEU A 37 5.33 -9.13 -4.98
C LEU A 37 4.04 -8.86 -5.76
N LEU A 38 3.07 -8.18 -5.13
CA LEU A 38 1.69 -8.06 -5.60
C LEU A 38 1.25 -6.60 -5.80
N VAL A 39 2.22 -5.70 -5.98
CA VAL A 39 2.01 -4.28 -6.31
C VAL A 39 2.99 -3.93 -7.43
N ASP A 40 2.45 -3.47 -8.56
CA ASP A 40 3.21 -3.17 -9.76
C ASP A 40 3.68 -1.71 -9.82
N ARG A 41 2.88 -0.80 -9.22
CA ARG A 41 3.19 0.64 -9.10
C ARG A 41 2.35 1.29 -8.00
N ILE A 42 2.82 2.44 -7.50
CA ILE A 42 2.07 3.35 -6.62
C ILE A 42 1.72 4.61 -7.39
N VAL A 43 0.48 5.10 -7.25
CA VAL A 43 -0.02 6.37 -7.79
C VAL A 43 -0.72 7.16 -6.69
N ASP A 44 -0.97 8.45 -6.92
CA ASP A 44 -1.78 9.33 -6.06
C ASP A 44 -1.30 9.39 -4.59
N MET A 45 0.01 9.24 -4.36
CA MET A 45 0.56 9.16 -3.01
C MET A 45 0.70 10.53 -2.35
N ARG A 46 0.26 10.62 -1.08
CA ARG A 46 0.37 11.78 -0.19
C ARG A 46 1.16 11.38 1.04
N GLY A 47 2.49 11.31 0.88
CA GLY A 47 3.39 10.81 1.91
C GLY A 47 2.94 9.46 2.45
N ALA A 48 3.01 9.28 3.78
CA ALA A 48 2.49 8.09 4.46
C ALA A 48 1.03 8.23 4.92
N GLU A 49 0.30 9.24 4.44
CA GLU A 49 -1.11 9.43 4.80
C GLU A 49 -2.04 8.62 3.91
N SER A 50 -1.81 8.65 2.60
CA SER A 50 -2.64 7.91 1.64
C SER A 50 -1.90 7.65 0.33
N GLY A 51 -2.43 6.73 -0.46
CA GLY A 51 -1.97 6.46 -1.82
C GLY A 51 -2.66 5.23 -2.40
N VAL A 52 -2.40 4.98 -3.69
CA VAL A 52 -3.05 3.90 -4.42
C VAL A 52 -2.02 2.94 -5.01
N GLY A 53 -2.06 1.69 -4.56
CA GLY A 53 -1.31 0.60 -5.20
C GLY A 53 -2.06 0.05 -6.40
N ILE A 54 -1.33 -0.29 -7.46
CA ILE A 54 -1.89 -0.90 -8.67
C ILE A 54 -1.36 -2.31 -8.79
N LYS A 55 -2.25 -3.26 -9.08
CA LYS A 55 -1.93 -4.63 -9.43
C LYS A 55 -2.70 -5.06 -10.66
N ASN A 56 -1.99 -5.34 -11.74
CA ASN A 56 -2.55 -5.94 -12.93
C ASN A 56 -2.75 -7.44 -12.69
N VAL A 57 -3.94 -7.94 -12.98
CA VAL A 57 -4.28 -9.35 -12.81
C VAL A 57 -4.23 -10.03 -14.17
N THR A 58 -3.33 -10.99 -14.35
CA THR A 58 -3.15 -11.71 -15.62
C THR A 58 -3.27 -13.20 -15.43
N VAL A 59 -3.80 -13.91 -16.44
CA VAL A 59 -3.91 -15.38 -16.40
C VAL A 59 -2.55 -16.06 -16.29
N ASN A 60 -1.47 -15.36 -16.66
CA ASN A 60 -0.09 -15.83 -16.59
C ASN A 60 0.54 -15.70 -15.19
N GLU A 61 -0.26 -15.75 -14.13
CA GLU A 61 0.23 -15.74 -12.74
C GLU A 61 0.12 -17.13 -12.09
N PRO A 62 1.08 -17.53 -11.26
CA PRO A 62 1.19 -18.91 -10.77
C PRO A 62 -0.04 -19.37 -9.97
N GLN A 63 -0.69 -18.49 -9.21
CA GLN A 63 -1.87 -18.83 -8.41
C GLN A 63 -3.05 -19.31 -9.25
N PHE A 64 -3.17 -18.91 -10.52
CA PHE A 64 -4.28 -19.34 -11.38
C PHE A 64 -4.17 -20.79 -11.85
N THR A 65 -3.00 -21.43 -11.70
CA THR A 65 -2.85 -22.87 -11.92
C THR A 65 -3.66 -23.69 -10.90
N GLY A 66 -3.89 -23.14 -9.71
CA GLY A 66 -4.58 -23.82 -8.61
C GLY A 66 -5.89 -23.15 -8.14
N HIS A 67 -6.15 -21.89 -8.51
CA HIS A 67 -7.29 -21.14 -7.96
C HIS A 67 -8.14 -20.47 -9.06
N PHE A 68 -8.99 -21.21 -9.77
CA PHE A 68 -9.15 -22.67 -9.78
C PHE A 68 -8.98 -23.18 -11.22
N PRO A 69 -8.63 -24.47 -11.43
CA PRO A 69 -8.65 -25.07 -12.76
C PRO A 69 -10.00 -24.84 -13.45
N GLY A 70 -9.98 -24.26 -14.66
CA GLY A 70 -11.18 -23.92 -15.45
C GLY A 70 -11.99 -22.71 -14.96
N ARG A 71 -11.62 -22.09 -13.83
CA ARG A 71 -12.27 -20.90 -13.28
C ARG A 71 -11.27 -20.02 -12.52
N PRO A 72 -10.43 -19.24 -13.22
CA PRO A 72 -9.41 -18.42 -12.58
C PRO A 72 -10.06 -17.30 -11.75
N ILE A 73 -9.76 -17.27 -10.46
CA ILE A 73 -10.22 -16.25 -9.51
C ILE A 73 -9.01 -15.79 -8.72
N PHE A 74 -8.75 -14.48 -8.65
CA PHE A 74 -7.64 -13.97 -7.85
C PHE A 74 -7.96 -14.22 -6.36
N PRO A 75 -7.10 -14.92 -5.61
CA PRO A 75 -7.41 -15.25 -4.22
C PRO A 75 -7.61 -14.00 -3.36
N GLY A 76 -8.70 -13.95 -2.58
CA GLY A 76 -9.01 -12.79 -1.75
C GLY A 76 -7.91 -12.44 -0.75
N VAL A 77 -7.22 -13.45 -0.21
CA VAL A 77 -6.06 -13.23 0.68
C VAL A 77 -4.89 -12.52 0.00
N LEU A 78 -4.71 -12.68 -1.32
CA LEU A 78 -3.69 -11.96 -2.07
C LEU A 78 -4.08 -10.50 -2.34
N ILE A 79 -5.38 -10.17 -2.31
CA ILE A 79 -5.85 -8.78 -2.32
C ILE A 79 -5.44 -8.08 -1.01
N VAL A 80 -5.64 -8.76 0.12
CA VAL A 80 -5.25 -8.25 1.44
C VAL A 80 -3.72 -8.08 1.53
N GLU A 81 -2.96 -9.05 1.01
CA GLU A 81 -1.51 -8.94 0.89
C GLU A 81 -1.09 -7.74 0.03
N GLY A 82 -1.72 -7.54 -1.14
CA GLY A 82 -1.45 -6.38 -2.00
C GLY A 82 -1.73 -5.04 -1.32
N MET A 83 -2.79 -4.94 -0.51
CA MET A 83 -3.06 -3.77 0.34
C MET A 83 -1.96 -3.56 1.38
N ALA A 84 -1.49 -4.62 2.04
CA ALA A 84 -0.43 -4.54 3.03
C ALA A 84 0.91 -4.10 2.41
N GLN A 85 1.27 -4.64 1.24
CA GLN A 85 2.46 -4.22 0.49
C GLN A 85 2.36 -2.76 0.04
N THR A 86 1.18 -2.32 -0.39
CA THR A 86 0.91 -0.92 -0.72
C THR A 86 1.17 -0.03 0.50
N ALA A 87 0.61 -0.36 1.66
CA ALA A 87 0.89 0.37 2.91
C ALA A 87 2.39 0.38 3.26
N GLY A 88 3.10 -0.72 3.04
CA GLY A 88 4.55 -0.81 3.17
C GLY A 88 5.29 0.21 2.29
N CYS A 89 4.91 0.33 1.01
CA CYS A 89 5.46 1.35 0.11
C CYS A 89 5.20 2.77 0.62
N LEU A 90 3.96 3.07 1.05
CA LEU A 90 3.59 4.40 1.56
C LEU A 90 4.41 4.79 2.79
N VAL A 91 4.65 3.84 3.69
CA VAL A 91 5.45 4.07 4.89
C VAL A 91 6.93 4.26 4.52
N SER A 92 7.52 3.39 3.70
CA SER A 92 8.92 3.51 3.29
C SER A 92 9.20 4.84 2.60
N LEU A 93 8.41 5.19 1.58
CA LEU A 93 8.63 6.40 0.79
C LEU A 93 8.20 7.68 1.52
N GLY A 94 7.09 7.62 2.25
CA GLY A 94 6.43 8.79 2.82
C GLY A 94 6.84 9.13 4.25
N ALA A 95 7.31 8.16 5.04
CA ALA A 95 7.71 8.40 6.43
C ALA A 95 9.23 8.36 6.64
N PHE A 96 9.94 7.51 5.90
CA PHE A 96 11.39 7.31 6.06
C PHE A 96 12.22 7.92 4.92
N GLY A 97 11.59 8.32 3.82
CA GLY A 97 12.23 8.98 2.68
C GLY A 97 13.00 8.02 1.74
N PRO A 98 13.53 8.55 0.63
CA PRO A 98 14.25 7.75 -0.38
C PRO A 98 15.47 7.05 0.20
N GLY A 99 15.69 5.79 -0.19
CA GLY A 99 16.83 4.97 0.28
C GLY A 99 16.60 4.24 1.61
N SER A 100 15.53 4.58 2.33
CA SER A 100 15.14 3.86 3.55
C SER A 100 14.49 2.53 3.20
N ARG A 101 15.18 1.43 3.49
CA ARG A 101 14.68 0.08 3.31
C ARG A 101 14.37 -0.56 4.67
N PRO A 102 13.09 -0.89 4.97
CA PRO A 102 12.79 -1.64 6.17
C PRO A 102 13.42 -3.04 6.07
N LYS A 103 14.04 -3.47 7.17
CA LYS A 103 14.53 -4.85 7.33
C LYS A 103 13.39 -5.85 7.21
N SER A 104 12.24 -5.52 7.80
CA SER A 104 11.01 -6.27 7.61
C SER A 104 9.77 -5.40 7.85
N VAL A 105 8.68 -5.75 7.18
CA VAL A 105 7.34 -5.23 7.46
C VAL A 105 6.51 -6.44 7.88
N LEU A 106 6.21 -6.55 9.16
CA LEU A 106 5.48 -7.67 9.73
C LEU A 106 4.02 -7.31 9.91
N PHE A 107 3.19 -7.99 9.13
CA PHE A 107 1.75 -7.84 9.20
C PHE A 107 1.21 -8.37 10.53
N SER A 108 0.45 -7.55 11.26
CA SER A 108 0.08 -7.82 12.66
C SER A 108 -1.42 -8.06 12.84
N THR A 109 -2.29 -7.31 12.16
CA THR A 109 -3.74 -7.48 12.27
C THR A 109 -4.46 -7.28 10.94
N VAL A 110 -5.49 -8.09 10.69
CA VAL A 110 -6.56 -7.84 9.72
C VAL A 110 -7.85 -7.68 10.51
N ASP A 111 -8.55 -6.57 10.34
CA ASP A 111 -9.89 -6.38 10.89
C ASP A 111 -10.87 -5.92 9.80
N LYS A 112 -12.17 -6.13 10.03
CA LYS A 112 -13.27 -5.70 9.16
C LYS A 112 -13.11 -6.11 7.69
N CYS A 113 -12.40 -7.20 7.42
CA CYS A 113 -12.16 -7.67 6.06
C CYS A 113 -13.44 -8.20 5.41
N LYS A 114 -13.76 -7.72 4.21
CA LYS A 114 -14.91 -8.18 3.42
C LYS A 114 -14.53 -8.35 1.96
N PHE A 115 -14.95 -9.46 1.35
CA PHE A 115 -14.85 -9.72 -0.09
C PHE A 115 -16.24 -9.60 -0.70
N ARG A 116 -16.39 -8.75 -1.72
CA ARG A 116 -17.68 -8.37 -2.29
C ARG A 116 -17.90 -8.97 -3.67
N LYS A 117 -16.85 -9.03 -4.49
CA LYS A 117 -16.88 -9.56 -5.85
C LYS A 117 -15.58 -10.29 -6.18
N PRO A 118 -15.63 -11.36 -6.99
CA PRO A 118 -14.41 -12.00 -7.48
C PRO A 118 -13.64 -11.03 -8.38
N VAL A 119 -12.33 -11.14 -8.35
CA VAL A 119 -11.40 -10.49 -9.27
C VAL A 119 -10.85 -11.56 -10.19
N VAL A 120 -10.71 -11.26 -11.48
CA VAL A 120 -10.37 -12.23 -12.53
C VAL A 120 -9.23 -11.71 -13.43
N PRO A 121 -8.59 -12.58 -14.22
CA PRO A 121 -7.65 -12.14 -15.25
C PRO A 121 -8.25 -11.06 -16.17
N GLY A 122 -7.47 -10.01 -16.41
CA GLY A 122 -7.87 -8.81 -17.15
C GLY A 122 -8.19 -7.60 -16.26
N ASP A 123 -8.50 -7.83 -14.98
CA ASP A 123 -8.79 -6.75 -14.05
C ASP A 123 -7.54 -5.95 -13.67
N THR A 124 -7.72 -4.64 -13.44
CA THR A 124 -6.75 -3.81 -12.75
C THR A 124 -7.25 -3.54 -11.33
N LEU A 125 -6.59 -4.16 -10.35
CA LEU A 125 -6.82 -3.91 -8.94
C LEU A 125 -6.19 -2.58 -8.53
N ARG A 126 -7.00 -1.72 -7.92
CA ARG A 126 -6.58 -0.48 -7.25
C ARG A 126 -6.72 -0.66 -5.74
N TYR A 127 -5.62 -0.62 -4.99
CA TYR A 127 -5.61 -0.65 -3.53
C TYR A 127 -5.56 0.78 -3.00
N GLU A 128 -6.72 1.37 -2.73
CA GLU A 128 -6.82 2.71 -2.16
C GLU A 128 -6.60 2.63 -0.65
N MET A 129 -5.49 3.19 -0.18
CA MET A 129 -5.06 3.07 1.21
C MET A 129 -5.10 4.44 1.91
N THR A 130 -5.68 4.48 3.10
CA THR A 130 -5.71 5.66 3.97
C THR A 130 -5.23 5.29 5.37
N ARG A 131 -4.25 6.01 5.89
CA ARG A 131 -3.70 5.79 7.23
C ARG A 131 -4.76 6.13 8.28
N ILE A 132 -5.02 5.19 9.18
CA ILE A 132 -5.89 5.37 10.35
C ILE A 132 -5.07 6.01 11.49
N ALA A 133 -3.91 5.43 11.79
CA ALA A 133 -3.05 5.87 12.87
C ALA A 133 -1.61 5.37 12.68
N ASN A 134 -0.68 5.98 13.40
CA ASN A 134 0.66 5.46 13.63
C ASN A 134 1.01 5.61 15.11
N LYS A 135 1.66 4.58 15.67
CA LYS A 135 2.22 4.62 17.03
C LYS A 135 3.54 3.89 17.04
N ARG A 136 4.63 4.63 17.29
CA ARG A 136 6.01 4.11 17.18
C ARG A 136 6.20 3.50 15.80
N ASN A 137 6.53 2.22 15.74
CA ASN A 137 6.79 1.51 14.51
C ASN A 137 5.59 0.70 13.98
N ILE A 138 4.41 0.86 14.59
CA ILE A 138 3.17 0.20 14.15
C ILE A 138 2.30 1.21 13.39
N TRP A 139 1.83 0.79 12.23
CA TRP A 139 1.03 1.58 11.31
C TRP A 139 -0.30 0.90 11.04
N TRP A 140 -1.39 1.66 11.08
CA TRP A 140 -2.73 1.18 10.75
C TRP A 140 -3.24 1.88 9.50
N TYR A 141 -3.78 1.12 8.57
CA TYR A 141 -4.39 1.60 7.33
C TYR A 141 -5.76 0.99 7.13
N ARG A 142 -6.67 1.76 6.54
CA ARG A 142 -7.87 1.26 5.89
C ARG A 142 -7.57 1.10 4.41
N GLY A 143 -7.87 -0.07 3.86
CA GLY A 143 -7.72 -0.38 2.44
C GLY A 143 -9.05 -0.66 1.78
N GLU A 144 -9.24 -0.10 0.59
CA GLU A 144 -10.35 -0.40 -0.32
C GLU A 144 -9.79 -0.88 -1.66
N ALA A 145 -10.06 -2.12 -2.04
CA ALA A 145 -9.70 -2.66 -3.33
C ALA A 145 -10.83 -2.43 -4.32
N LYS A 146 -10.51 -1.82 -5.47
CA LYS A 146 -11.49 -1.49 -6.52
C LYS A 146 -11.05 -2.03 -7.88
N VAL A 147 -12.03 -2.42 -8.69
CA VAL A 147 -11.90 -2.71 -10.13
C VAL A 147 -12.95 -1.87 -10.85
N ASP A 148 -12.55 -1.09 -11.85
CA ASP A 148 -13.42 -0.12 -12.56
C ASP A 148 -14.22 0.78 -11.61
N GLY A 149 -13.58 1.26 -10.55
CA GLY A 149 -14.19 2.10 -9.50
C GLY A 149 -15.15 1.38 -8.56
N LYS A 150 -15.41 0.07 -8.74
CA LYS A 150 -16.32 -0.72 -7.91
C LYS A 150 -15.54 -1.43 -6.81
N LEU A 151 -16.01 -1.32 -5.56
CA LEU A 151 -15.42 -1.99 -4.40
C LEU A 151 -15.54 -3.52 -4.53
N VAL A 152 -14.40 -4.21 -4.55
CA VAL A 152 -14.29 -5.68 -4.62
C VAL A 152 -13.84 -6.30 -3.29
N ALA A 153 -13.04 -5.57 -2.51
CA ALA A 153 -12.69 -5.95 -1.13
C ALA A 153 -12.37 -4.72 -0.28
N GLU A 154 -12.42 -4.86 1.04
CA GLU A 154 -11.98 -3.84 2.01
C GLU A 154 -11.41 -4.50 3.26
N ALA A 155 -10.50 -3.83 3.97
CA ALA A 155 -9.96 -4.28 5.25
C ALA A 155 -9.32 -3.12 6.04
N GLU A 156 -9.22 -3.27 7.36
CA GLU A 156 -8.33 -2.48 8.21
C GLU A 156 -7.12 -3.33 8.58
N LEU A 157 -5.93 -2.81 8.33
CA LEU A 157 -4.65 -3.53 8.31
C LEU A 157 -3.69 -2.85 9.26
N SER A 158 -2.92 -3.64 10.04
CA SER A 158 -1.77 -3.09 10.76
C SER A 158 -0.49 -3.83 10.46
N ALA A 159 0.61 -3.08 10.39
CA ALA A 159 1.93 -3.64 10.18
C ALA A 159 2.95 -2.98 11.11
N MET A 160 3.88 -3.79 11.61
CA MET A 160 5.06 -3.35 12.33
C MET A 160 6.21 -3.21 11.35
N VAL A 161 6.75 -2.00 11.23
CA VAL A 161 7.94 -1.74 10.43
C VAL A 161 9.17 -1.88 11.31
N ILE A 162 10.13 -2.69 10.88
CA ILE A 162 11.41 -2.85 11.55
C ILE A 162 12.46 -2.25 10.63
N MET A 163 13.07 -1.16 11.08
CA MET A 163 14.21 -0.54 10.40
C MET A 163 15.48 -1.32 10.74
N GLU A 164 16.49 -1.18 9.89
CA GLU A 164 17.83 -1.71 10.13
C GLU A 164 18.52 -1.02 11.32
#